data_AF-A0A0P7VMV8-F1
#
_entry.id   AF-A0A0P7VMV8-F1
#
_cell.length_a   1.000
_cell.length_b   1.000
_cell.length_c   1.000
_cell.angle_alpha   90.00
_cell.angle_beta   90.00
_cell.angle_gamma   90.00
#
_symmetry.space_group_name_H-M   'P 1'
#
loop_
_entity.id
_entity.type
_entity.pdbx_description
1 polymer ?
#
loop_
_entity_poly.entity_id
_entity_poly.type
_entity_poly.pdbx_seq_one_letter_code
_entity_poly.pdbx_strand_id
1 'polypeptide(L)'
;MTRPLSHPLSAPPGSGDWMQDRLTEARGILADATQHRDTLVILACRTVVGLTDDATERGDALELWRLLDRRPLHAIADARAKGGAA
;
A
#
# COMPACT_ATOMS: atom_id res chain seq x y z
N MET A 1 -3.62 20.39 31.67
CA MET A 1 -2.53 20.26 30.67
C MET A 1 -2.88 19.13 29.72
N THR A 2 -3.53 19.42 28.59
CA THR A 2 -3.84 18.41 27.56
C THR A 2 -3.18 18.86 26.26
N ARG A 3 -2.03 18.27 25.95
CA ARG A 3 -1.35 18.45 24.67
C ARG A 3 -2.24 17.86 23.58
N PRO A 4 -2.65 18.62 22.54
CA PRO A 4 -3.30 18.01 21.39
C PRO A 4 -2.28 17.11 20.71
N LEU A 5 -2.71 15.89 20.40
CA LEU A 5 -1.93 14.95 19.60
C LEU A 5 -1.83 15.54 18.20
N SER A 6 -0.68 16.12 17.88
CA SER A 6 -0.31 16.52 16.51
C SER A 6 -0.14 15.26 15.66
N HIS A 7 -1.23 14.57 15.35
CA HIS A 7 -1.26 13.70 14.19
C HIS A 7 -1.22 14.64 12.98
N PRO A 8 -0.32 14.45 12.01
CA PRO A 8 -0.47 15.13 10.74
C PRO A 8 -1.85 14.73 10.19
N LEU A 9 -2.77 15.70 10.22
CA LEU A 9 -4.06 15.62 9.56
C LEU A 9 -3.78 15.22 8.12
N SER A 10 -4.37 14.10 7.70
CA SER A 10 -4.58 13.74 6.31
C SER A 10 -4.91 15.02 5.53
N ALA A 11 -4.12 15.32 4.50
CA ALA A 11 -4.30 16.53 3.71
C ALA A 11 -5.76 16.63 3.23
N PRO A 12 -6.38 17.82 3.28
CA PRO A 12 -7.74 18.00 2.82
C PRO A 12 -7.84 17.58 1.33
N PRO A 13 -8.88 16.82 0.92
CA PRO A 13 -9.08 16.46 -0.47
C PRO A 13 -9.53 17.73 -1.22
N GLY A 14 -8.57 18.49 -1.77
CA GLY A 14 -8.92 19.80 -2.33
C GLY A 14 -7.85 20.57 -3.10
N SER A 15 -6.67 20.01 -3.34
CA SER A 15 -5.64 20.66 -4.17
C SER A 15 -4.83 19.57 -4.86
N GLY A 16 -4.98 19.44 -6.19
CA GLY A 16 -4.44 18.33 -6.99
C GLY A 16 -2.94 18.15 -6.73
N ASP A 17 -2.46 16.97 -6.39
CA ASP A 17 -2.74 15.68 -7.00
C ASP A 17 -2.58 14.59 -5.92
N TRP A 18 -3.66 14.31 -5.18
CA TRP A 18 -3.62 13.40 -4.04
C TRP A 18 -3.02 12.03 -4.39
N MET A 19 -3.18 11.58 -5.64
CA MET A 19 -2.64 10.32 -6.14
C MET A 19 -1.11 10.39 -6.18
N GLN A 20 -0.55 11.48 -6.69
CA GLN A 20 0.90 11.71 -6.69
C GLN A 20 1.47 11.85 -5.29
N ASP A 21 0.73 12.48 -4.35
CA ASP A 21 1.15 12.56 -2.96
C ASP A 21 1.21 11.17 -2.31
N ARG A 22 0.18 10.34 -2.54
CA ARG A 22 0.16 8.95 -2.05
C ARG A 22 1.27 8.11 -2.68
N LEU A 23 1.53 8.30 -3.97
CA LEU A 23 2.62 7.61 -4.67
C LEU A 23 3.99 8.03 -4.15
N THR A 24 4.19 9.32 -3.90
CA THR A 24 5.42 9.87 -3.31
C THR A 24 5.66 9.33 -1.90
N GLU A 25 4.63 9.30 -1.06
CA GLU A 25 4.73 8.72 0.29
C GLU A 25 5.05 7.22 0.25
N ALA A 26 4.39 6.48 -0.66
CA ALA A 26 4.65 5.05 -0.83
C ALA A 26 6.10 4.78 -1.26
N ARG A 27 6.64 5.56 -2.20
CA ARG A 27 8.05 5.47 -2.62
C ARG A 27 9.01 5.71 -1.45
N GLY A 28 8.72 6.70 -0.60
CA GLY A 28 9.51 6.94 0.61
C GLY A 28 9.54 5.74 1.55
N ILE A 29 8.38 5.12 1.80
CA ILE A 29 8.28 3.90 2.61
C ILE A 29 9.07 2.74 1.99
N LEU A 30 9.05 2.57 0.66
CA LEU A 30 9.79 1.50 0.00
C LEU A 30 11.30 1.72 0.04
N ALA A 31 11.75 2.98 -0.04
CA ALA A 31 13.17 3.32 0.10
C ALA A 31 13.73 2.94 1.48
N ASP A 32 12.91 3.07 2.53
CA ASP A 32 13.26 2.73 3.92
C ASP A 32 12.56 1.45 4.42
N ALA A 33 12.29 0.49 3.53
CA ALA A 33 11.45 -0.68 3.84
C ALA A 33 11.92 -1.48 5.08
N THR A 34 13.22 -1.53 5.35
CA THR A 34 13.80 -2.22 6.51
C THR A 34 13.51 -1.53 7.85
N GLN A 35 13.13 -0.25 7.83
CA GLN A 35 12.76 0.55 9.00
C GLN A 35 11.25 0.49 9.28
N HIS A 36 10.47 -0.13 8.39
CA HIS A 36 9.03 -0.19 8.46
C HIS A 36 8.53 -1.60 8.73
N ARG A 37 7.34 -1.69 9.32
CA ARG A 37 6.65 -2.97 9.49
C ARG A 37 6.21 -3.51 8.14
N ASP A 38 6.31 -4.83 7.93
CA ASP A 38 5.86 -5.51 6.71
C ASP A 38 4.45 -5.09 6.26
N THR A 39 3.52 -4.90 7.19
CA THR A 39 2.16 -4.45 6.86
C THR A 39 2.14 -3.09 6.15
N LEU A 40 3.00 -2.16 6.55
CA LEU A 40 3.11 -0.84 5.94
C LEU A 40 3.80 -0.93 4.58
N VAL A 41 4.84 -1.77 4.47
CA VAL A 41 5.55 -2.01 3.20
C VAL A 41 4.60 -2.65 2.18
N ILE A 42 3.76 -3.61 2.59
CA ILE A 42 2.72 -4.21 1.75
C ILE A 42 1.72 -3.14 1.25
N LEU A 43 1.31 -2.21 2.12
CA LEU A 43 0.41 -1.12 1.73
C LEU A 43 1.08 -0.19 0.72
N ALA A 44 2.34 0.18 0.95
CA ALA A 44 3.11 0.99 0.01
C ALA A 44 3.25 0.31 -1.36
N CYS A 45 3.58 -0.99 -1.38
CA CYS A 45 3.64 -1.77 -2.62
C CYS A 45 2.31 -1.73 -3.39
N ARG A 46 1.18 -1.95 -2.70
CA ARG A 46 -0.15 -1.90 -3.33
C ARG A 46 -0.47 -0.52 -3.91
N THR A 47 -0.09 0.55 -3.21
CA THR A 47 -0.25 1.92 -3.69
C THR A 47 0.57 2.17 -4.95
N VAL A 48 1.85 1.77 -4.98
CA VAL A 48 2.70 1.89 -6.17
C VAL A 48 2.12 1.13 -7.34
N VAL A 49 1.76 -0.15 -7.14
CA VAL A 49 1.18 -0.99 -8.19
C VAL A 49 -0.09 -0.41 -8.80
N GLY A 50 -0.92 0.21 -7.95
CA GLY A 50 -2.20 0.80 -8.36
C GLY A 50 -2.10 2.17 -9.01
N LEU A 51 -1.04 2.95 -8.73
CA LEU A 51 -0.98 4.37 -9.11
C LEU A 51 0.20 4.76 -10.02
N THR A 52 1.30 3.99 -10.06
CA THR A 52 2.45 4.38 -10.89
C THR A 52 2.16 4.17 -12.38
N ASP A 53 2.69 5.01 -13.26
CA ASP A 53 2.69 4.76 -14.71
C ASP A 53 3.95 4.00 -15.19
N ASP A 54 4.95 3.84 -14.32
CA ASP A 54 6.19 3.13 -14.63
C ASP A 54 6.00 1.60 -14.53
N ALA A 55 6.22 0.91 -15.65
CA ALA A 55 6.11 -0.55 -15.71
C ALA A 55 7.19 -1.27 -14.89
N THR A 56 8.39 -0.69 -14.80
CA THR A 56 9.51 -1.25 -14.03
C THR A 56 9.22 -1.13 -12.54
N GLU A 57 8.89 0.08 -12.10
CA GLU A 57 8.54 0.35 -10.70
C GLU A 57 7.38 -0.53 -10.23
N ARG A 58 6.36 -0.70 -11.09
CA ARG A 58 5.24 -1.61 -10.82
C ARG A 58 5.69 -3.06 -10.69
N GLY A 59 6.61 -3.51 -11.54
CA GLY A 59 7.16 -4.87 -11.51
C GLY A 59 7.88 -5.16 -10.19
N ASP A 60 8.78 -4.26 -9.79
CA ASP A 60 9.56 -4.38 -8.56
C ASP A 60 8.64 -4.38 -7.32
N ALA A 61 7.64 -3.49 -7.29
CA ALA A 61 6.66 -3.43 -6.21
C ALA A 61 5.78 -4.70 -6.13
N LEU A 62 5.43 -5.31 -7.27
CA LEU A 62 4.70 -6.58 -7.30
C LEU A 62 5.56 -7.73 -6.76
N GLU A 63 6.83 -7.79 -7.11
CA GLU A 63 7.76 -8.81 -6.63
C GLU A 63 7.93 -8.72 -5.11
N LEU A 64 8.20 -7.51 -4.60
CA LEU A 64 8.31 -7.26 -3.17
C LEU A 64 7.02 -7.60 -2.42
N TRP A 65 5.85 -7.20 -2.96
CA TRP A 65 4.57 -7.55 -2.36
C TRP A 65 4.38 -9.07 -2.29
N ARG A 66 4.72 -9.83 -3.34
CA ARG A 66 4.60 -11.30 -3.34
C ARG A 66 5.54 -11.96 -2.33
N LEU A 67 6.72 -11.41 -2.11
CA LEU A 67 7.66 -11.91 -1.11
C LEU A 67 7.11 -11.71 0.32
N LEU A 68 6.48 -10.57 0.57
CA LEU A 68 5.95 -10.19 1.88
C LEU A 68 4.56 -10.78 2.18
N ASP A 69 3.71 -10.95 1.15
CA ASP A 69 2.38 -11.51 1.29
C ASP A 69 2.46 -13.03 1.38
N ARG A 70 2.82 -13.51 2.58
CA ARG A 70 2.93 -14.93 2.93
C ARG A 70 1.59 -15.66 2.95
N ARG A 71 0.51 -15.04 2.45
CA ARG A 71 -0.78 -15.70 2.29
C ARG A 71 -0.62 -16.83 1.27
N PRO A 72 -0.75 -18.08 1.70
CA PRO A 72 -0.66 -19.18 0.76
C PRO A 72 -1.82 -19.07 -0.24
N LEU A 73 -1.54 -19.29 -1.52
CA LEU A 73 -2.47 -19.08 -2.65
C LEU A 73 -3.85 -19.73 -2.45
N HIS A 74 -3.98 -20.75 -1.59
CA HIS A 74 -5.26 -21.38 -1.25
C HIS A 74 -6.24 -20.49 -0.48
N ALA A 75 -5.77 -19.52 0.32
CA ALA A 75 -6.65 -18.62 1.07
C ALA A 75 -7.41 -17.62 0.16
N ILE A 76 -6.90 -17.37 -1.05
CA ILE A 76 -7.54 -16.49 -2.03
C ILE A 76 -8.65 -17.25 -2.79
N ALA A 77 -8.49 -18.57 -2.99
CA ALA A 77 -9.53 -19.42 -3.58
C ALA A 77 -10.79 -19.49 -2.70
N ASP A 78 -10.62 -19.53 -1.37
CA ASP A 78 -11.74 -19.57 -0.41
C ASP A 78 -12.58 -18.27 -0.39
N ALA A 79 -11.98 -17.13 -0.70
CA ALA A 79 -12.72 -15.86 -0.74
C ALA A 79 -13.67 -15.78 -1.94
N ARG A 80 -13.36 -16.46 -3.06
CA ARG A 80 -14.24 -16.54 -4.24
C ARG A 80 -15.33 -17.60 -4.08
N ALA A 81 -15.06 -18.67 -3.32
CA ALA A 81 -16.01 -19.76 -3.10
C ALA A 81 -17.23 -19.37 -2.25
N LYS A 82 -17.13 -18.31 -1.43
CA LYS A 82 -18.23 -17.86 -0.55
C LYS A 82 -19.28 -16.95 -1.22
N GLY A 83 -19.14 -16.68 -2.52
CA GLY A 83 -20.05 -15.81 -3.28
C GLY A 83 -21.18 -16.51 -4.03
N GLY A 84 -21.36 -17.83 -3.87
CA GLY A 84 -22.37 -18.61 -4.59
C GLY A 84 -23.30 -19.38 -3.67
N ALA A 85 -24.24 -18.69 -3.02
CA ALA A 85 -25.49 -19.28 -2.52
C ALA A 85 -26.44 -18.18 -2.03
N ALA A 86 -27.34 -17.73 -2.91
CA ALA A 86 -28.70 -17.30 -2.61
C ALA A 86 -29.46 -17.10 -3.93
#